data_AF-A0A0N4UG70-F1
#
_entry.id   AF-A0A0N4UG70-F1
#
_cell.length_a   1.000
_cell.length_b   1.000
_cell.length_c   1.000
_cell.angle_alpha   90.00
_cell.angle_beta   90.00
_cell.angle_gamma   90.00
#
_symmetry.space_group_name_H-M   'P 1'
#
loop_
_entity.id
_entity.type
_entity.pdbx_description
1 polymer ?
#
loop_
_entity_poly.entity_id
_entity_poly.type
_entity_poly.pdbx_seq_one_letter_code
_entity_poly.pdbx_strand_id
1 'polypeptide(L)'
;EDEWLKSLQENLKKSETLRKEITVLLKSFEDRLEWLDQNVVPLYKTTAILQRKQTNIKKILKTVDAMQQFYGRAAELESSIREGNASVEREEYIERMEQLAEAISFFSAHPAYKNQLDNMKLTFESGCCVLEKEFRNVLSADSVVADAKTVVNCLDQDYGSFHFPLPQFILYYICYME
;
A
#
# COMPACT_ATOMS: atom_id res chain seq x y z
N GLU A 1 -69.71 63.84 -31.13
CA GLU A 1 -69.64 62.36 -31.23
C GLU A 1 -68.40 61.89 -31.99
N ASP A 2 -68.04 62.53 -33.10
CA ASP A 2 -66.86 62.14 -33.92
C ASP A 2 -65.50 62.15 -33.18
N GLU A 3 -65.25 63.10 -32.27
CA GLU A 3 -63.95 63.19 -31.58
C GLU A 3 -63.71 62.02 -30.61
N TRP A 4 -64.74 61.59 -29.88
CA TRP A 4 -64.67 60.42 -29.00
C TRP A 4 -64.43 59.13 -29.80
N LEU A 5 -65.11 58.98 -30.95
CA LEU A 5 -64.89 57.84 -31.84
C LEU A 5 -63.46 57.80 -32.39
N LYS A 6 -62.90 58.95 -32.79
CA LYS A 6 -61.49 59.05 -33.22
C LYS A 6 -60.53 58.67 -32.09
N SER A 7 -60.74 59.17 -30.87
CA SER A 7 -59.92 58.83 -29.71
C SER A 7 -59.99 57.33 -29.38
N LEU A 8 -61.18 56.72 -29.44
CA LEU A 8 -61.35 55.29 -29.23
C LEU A 8 -60.63 54.46 -30.30
N GLN A 9 -60.70 54.87 -31.58
CA GLN A 9 -59.96 54.23 -32.67
C GLN A 9 -58.44 54.35 -32.49
N GLU A 10 -57.93 55.49 -32.04
CA GLU A 10 -56.52 55.67 -31.72
C GLU A 10 -56.07 54.79 -30.55
N ASN A 11 -56.87 54.71 -29.48
CA ASN A 11 -56.58 53.84 -28.34
C ASN A 11 -56.60 52.36 -28.74
N LEU A 12 -57.52 51.95 -29.63
CA LEU A 12 -57.54 50.60 -30.18
C LEU A 12 -56.27 50.30 -30.98
N LYS A 13 -55.83 51.22 -31.86
CA LYS A 13 -54.57 51.09 -32.62
C LYS A 13 -53.35 51.02 -31.70
N LYS A 14 -53.31 51.82 -30.65
CA LYS A 14 -52.24 51.76 -29.63
C LYS A 14 -52.24 50.41 -28.92
N SER A 15 -53.41 49.91 -28.50
CA SER A 15 -53.57 48.60 -27.88
C SER A 15 -53.12 47.46 -28.81
N GLU A 16 -53.48 47.52 -30.09
CA GLU A 16 -53.03 46.55 -31.10
C GLU A 16 -51.51 46.58 -31.30
N THR A 17 -50.91 47.77 -31.29
CA THR A 17 -49.45 47.95 -31.42
C THR A 17 -48.74 47.36 -30.20
N LEU A 18 -49.17 47.71 -29.00
CA LEU A 18 -48.65 47.15 -27.74
C LEU A 18 -48.78 45.62 -27.71
N ARG A 19 -49.91 45.07 -28.17
CA ARG A 19 -50.10 43.61 -28.24
C ARG A 19 -49.09 42.97 -29.20
N LYS A 20 -48.83 43.57 -30.35
CA LYS A 20 -47.82 43.08 -31.32
C LYS A 20 -46.42 43.13 -30.71
N GLU A 21 -46.06 44.23 -30.05
CA GLU A 21 -44.78 44.38 -29.35
C GLU A 21 -44.61 43.33 -28.25
N ILE A 22 -45.63 43.10 -27.43
CA ILE A 22 -45.63 42.04 -26.41
C ILE A 22 -45.45 40.66 -27.06
N THR A 23 -46.13 40.40 -28.18
CA THR A 23 -45.99 39.11 -28.88
C THR A 23 -44.56 38.90 -29.39
N VAL A 24 -43.95 39.94 -29.98
CA VAL A 24 -42.55 39.89 -30.43
C VAL A 24 -41.59 39.68 -29.25
N LEU A 25 -41.83 40.39 -28.14
CA LEU A 25 -41.02 40.27 -26.93
C LEU A 25 -41.10 38.86 -26.33
N LEU A 26 -42.32 38.31 -26.21
CA LEU A 26 -42.52 36.94 -25.73
C LEU A 26 -41.82 35.92 -26.64
N LYS A 27 -41.85 36.12 -27.96
CA LYS A 27 -41.13 35.25 -28.89
C LYS A 27 -39.62 35.32 -28.68
N SER A 28 -39.07 36.52 -28.48
CA SER A 28 -37.65 36.69 -28.15
C SER A 28 -37.26 36.02 -26.83
N PHE A 29 -38.13 36.06 -25.81
CA PHE A 29 -37.90 35.35 -24.55
C PHE A 29 -37.92 33.83 -24.73
N GLU A 30 -38.86 33.30 -25.50
CA GLU A 30 -38.94 31.87 -25.83
C GLU A 30 -37.66 31.40 -26.53
N ASP A 31 -37.22 32.12 -27.56
CA ASP A 31 -36.01 31.79 -28.33
C ASP A 31 -34.75 31.81 -27.43
N ARG A 32 -34.67 32.76 -26.49
CA ARG A 32 -33.56 32.84 -25.52
C ARG A 32 -33.61 31.72 -24.48
N LEU A 33 -34.79 31.31 -24.03
CA LEU A 33 -34.94 30.18 -23.11
C LEU A 33 -34.60 28.86 -23.79
N GLU A 34 -35.02 28.67 -25.03
CA GLU A 34 -34.64 27.51 -25.83
C GLU A 34 -33.12 27.45 -26.05
N TRP A 35 -32.51 28.57 -26.43
CA TRP A 35 -31.05 28.66 -26.55
C TRP A 35 -30.35 28.35 -25.22
N LEU A 36 -30.87 28.89 -24.10
CA LEU A 36 -30.31 28.64 -22.78
C LEU A 36 -30.41 27.15 -22.42
N ASP A 37 -31.54 26.50 -22.64
CA ASP A 37 -31.72 25.08 -22.36
C ASP A 37 -30.76 24.20 -23.18
N GLN A 38 -30.67 24.48 -24.49
CA GLN A 38 -29.78 23.79 -25.43
C GLN A 38 -28.30 23.91 -25.04
N ASN A 39 -27.89 24.99 -24.37
CA ASN A 39 -26.48 25.23 -24.01
C ASN A 39 -26.16 24.87 -22.55
N VAL A 40 -27.07 25.14 -21.61
CA VAL A 40 -26.85 24.92 -20.18
C VAL A 40 -26.95 23.44 -19.82
N VAL A 41 -27.88 22.69 -20.41
CA VAL A 41 -28.03 21.26 -20.09
C VAL A 41 -26.77 20.46 -20.49
N PRO A 42 -26.18 20.62 -21.69
CA PRO A 42 -24.91 19.99 -22.04
C PRO A 42 -23.75 20.45 -21.15
N LEU A 43 -23.70 21.73 -20.78
CA LEU A 43 -22.66 22.26 -19.89
C LEU A 43 -22.72 21.62 -18.50
N TYR A 44 -23.91 21.47 -17.93
CA TYR A 44 -24.11 20.80 -16.65
C TYR A 44 -23.66 19.33 -16.71
N LYS A 45 -24.05 18.60 -17.76
CA LYS A 45 -23.63 17.20 -17.98
C LYS A 45 -22.11 17.08 -18.08
N THR A 46 -21.48 17.96 -18.86
CA THR A 46 -20.01 17.99 -19.03
C THR A 46 -19.31 18.30 -17.71
N THR A 47 -19.84 19.26 -16.96
CA THR A 47 -19.32 19.64 -15.63
C THR A 47 -19.41 18.49 -14.64
N ALA A 48 -20.52 17.75 -14.60
CA ALA A 48 -20.66 16.58 -13.75
C ALA A 48 -19.64 15.47 -14.08
N ILE A 49 -19.38 15.23 -15.37
CA ILE A 49 -18.34 14.29 -15.82
C ILE A 49 -16.96 14.75 -15.37
N LEU A 50 -16.65 16.04 -15.54
CA LEU A 50 -15.37 16.63 -15.13
C LEU A 50 -15.18 16.53 -13.61
N GLN A 51 -16.20 16.82 -12.80
CA GLN A 51 -16.15 16.69 -11.34
C GLN A 51 -15.90 15.24 -10.90
N ARG A 52 -16.53 14.26 -11.58
CA ARG A 52 -16.28 12.84 -11.32
C ARG A 52 -14.84 12.46 -11.67
N LYS A 53 -14.32 12.89 -12.83
CA LYS A 53 -12.92 12.67 -13.22
C LYS A 53 -11.96 13.31 -12.21
N GLN A 54 -12.21 14.55 -11.79
CA GLN A 54 -11.42 15.25 -10.79
C GLN A 54 -11.40 14.50 -9.45
N THR A 55 -12.55 13.97 -9.03
CA THR A 55 -12.65 13.16 -7.79
C THR A 55 -11.85 11.87 -7.90
N ASN A 56 -11.91 11.19 -9.05
CA ASN A 56 -11.12 9.98 -9.30
C ASN A 56 -9.61 10.29 -9.30
N ILE A 57 -9.18 11.38 -9.95
CA ILE A 57 -7.77 11.81 -9.95
C ILE A 57 -7.29 12.08 -8.52
N LYS A 58 -8.07 12.79 -7.70
CA LYS A 58 -7.72 13.03 -6.29
C LYS A 58 -7.59 11.73 -5.48
N LYS A 59 -8.43 10.73 -5.74
CA LYS A 59 -8.32 9.41 -5.09
C LYS A 59 -7.03 8.69 -5.51
N ILE A 60 -6.74 8.67 -6.81
CA ILE A 60 -5.53 8.04 -7.35
C ILE A 60 -4.27 8.71 -6.80
N LEU A 61 -4.23 10.05 -6.74
CA LEU A 61 -3.10 10.78 -6.15
C LEU A 61 -2.86 10.36 -4.70
N LYS A 62 -3.91 10.27 -3.86
CA LYS A 62 -3.79 9.78 -2.48
C LYS A 62 -3.25 8.34 -2.41
N THR A 63 -3.68 7.48 -3.33
CA THR A 63 -3.17 6.10 -3.41
C THR A 63 -1.69 6.08 -3.81
N VAL A 64 -1.28 6.90 -4.77
CA VAL A 64 0.12 7.03 -5.19
C VAL A 64 1.00 7.59 -4.07
N ASP A 65 0.54 8.62 -3.34
CA ASP A 65 1.27 9.18 -2.20
C ASP A 65 1.46 8.15 -1.08
N ALA A 66 0.45 7.32 -0.83
CA ALA A 66 0.54 6.22 0.13
C ALA A 66 1.51 5.13 -0.37
N MET A 67 1.43 4.74 -1.65
CA MET A 67 2.36 3.81 -2.29
C MET A 67 3.80 4.28 -2.15
N GLN A 68 4.08 5.54 -2.48
CA GLN A 68 5.43 6.10 -2.39
C GLN A 68 6.02 5.98 -0.98
N GLN A 69 5.23 6.28 0.05
CA GLN A 69 5.65 6.14 1.44
C GLN A 69 5.95 4.69 1.82
N PHE A 70 5.10 3.76 1.42
CA PHE A 70 5.29 2.33 1.71
C PHE A 70 6.51 1.75 0.99
N TYR A 71 6.68 2.03 -0.30
CA TYR A 71 7.84 1.59 -1.08
C TYR A 71 9.13 2.22 -0.53
N GLY A 72 9.11 3.50 -0.14
CA GLY A 72 10.26 4.16 0.48
C GLY A 72 10.71 3.47 1.76
N ARG A 73 9.78 3.24 2.70
CA ARG A 73 10.08 2.55 3.96
C ARG A 73 10.55 1.11 3.76
N ALA A 74 9.91 0.38 2.84
CA ALA A 74 10.32 -0.98 2.53
C ALA A 74 11.73 -1.02 1.94
N ALA A 75 12.04 -0.12 1.00
CA ALA A 75 13.37 -0.01 0.41
C ALA A 75 14.45 0.37 1.43
N GLU A 76 14.16 1.29 2.36
CA GLU A 76 15.06 1.65 3.48
C GLU A 76 15.36 0.43 4.37
N LEU A 77 14.32 -0.31 4.76
CA LEU A 77 14.46 -1.52 5.59
C LEU A 77 15.25 -2.62 4.86
N GLU A 78 14.95 -2.85 3.59
CA GLU A 78 15.69 -3.80 2.76
C GLU A 78 17.16 -3.40 2.58
N SER A 79 17.47 -2.11 2.41
CA SER A 79 18.84 -1.62 2.33
C SER A 79 19.58 -1.86 3.64
N SER A 80 18.92 -1.58 4.76
CA SER A 80 19.50 -1.77 6.08
C SER A 80 19.86 -3.24 6.36
N ILE A 81 19.05 -4.20 5.88
CA ILE A 81 19.36 -5.64 6.00
C ILE A 81 20.51 -6.05 5.08
N ARG A 82 20.61 -5.47 3.88
CA ARG A 82 21.70 -5.76 2.93
C ARG A 82 23.04 -5.17 3.36
N GLU A 83 23.02 -4.00 3.99
CA GLU A 83 24.20 -3.27 4.45
C GLU A 83 24.63 -3.68 5.87
N GLY A 84 23.69 -4.21 6.66
CA GLY A 84 23.92 -4.62 8.04
C GLY A 84 24.88 -5.80 8.15
N ASN A 85 25.66 -5.82 9.24
CA ASN A 85 26.60 -6.90 9.55
C ASN A 85 26.15 -7.69 10.78
N ALA A 86 25.55 -8.85 10.56
CA ALA A 86 25.04 -9.72 11.62
C ALA A 86 26.12 -10.19 12.63
N SER A 87 27.41 -10.16 12.26
CA SER A 87 28.52 -10.53 13.15
C SER A 87 28.91 -9.42 14.14
N VAL A 88 28.59 -8.16 13.84
CA VAL A 88 28.94 -7.00 14.67
C VAL A 88 27.72 -6.45 15.41
N GLU A 89 26.60 -6.34 14.70
CA GLU A 89 25.36 -5.69 15.17
C GLU A 89 24.23 -6.72 15.21
N ARG A 90 24.44 -7.84 15.92
CA ARG A 90 23.55 -9.01 15.87
C ARG A 90 22.12 -8.67 16.27
N GLU A 91 21.94 -8.04 17.43
CA GLU A 91 20.63 -7.73 17.98
C GLU A 91 19.85 -6.78 17.05
N GLU A 92 20.51 -5.75 16.52
CA GLU A 92 19.92 -4.80 15.57
C GLU A 92 19.56 -5.48 14.24
N TYR A 93 20.41 -6.40 13.75
CA TYR A 93 20.14 -7.17 12.54
C TYR A 93 18.90 -8.06 12.70
N ILE A 94 18.77 -8.75 13.85
CA ILE A 94 17.60 -9.57 14.15
C ILE A 94 16.34 -8.70 14.25
N GLU A 95 16.41 -7.56 14.91
CA GLU A 95 15.27 -6.62 15.00
C GLU A 95 14.81 -6.16 13.60
N ARG A 96 15.75 -5.81 12.70
CA ARG A 96 15.44 -5.45 11.30
C ARG A 96 14.78 -6.59 10.54
N MET A 97 15.23 -7.83 10.77
CA MET A 97 14.64 -9.03 10.18
C MET A 97 13.21 -9.28 10.68
N GLU A 98 12.94 -9.07 11.96
CA GLU A 98 11.59 -9.13 12.54
C GLU A 98 10.67 -8.05 11.93
N GLN A 99 11.15 -6.81 11.82
CA GLN A 99 10.42 -5.73 11.15
C GLN A 99 10.09 -6.08 9.69
N LEU A 100 11.02 -6.73 8.97
CA LEU A 100 10.78 -7.16 7.59
C LEU A 100 9.74 -8.28 7.53
N ALA A 101 9.76 -9.23 8.47
CA ALA A 101 8.76 -10.29 8.56
C ALA A 101 7.35 -9.74 8.84
N GLU A 102 7.22 -8.78 9.76
CA GLU A 102 5.96 -8.09 10.03
C GLU A 102 5.45 -7.35 8.79
N ALA A 103 6.35 -6.67 8.09
CA ALA A 103 6.00 -5.96 6.87
C ALA A 103 5.56 -6.94 5.76
N ILE A 104 6.25 -8.08 5.56
CA ILE A 104 5.82 -9.15 4.64
C ILE A 104 4.41 -9.65 4.99
N SER A 105 4.13 -9.89 6.28
CA SER A 105 2.82 -10.31 6.75
C SER A 105 1.74 -9.27 6.39
N PHE A 106 2.01 -7.99 6.65
CA PHE A 106 1.10 -6.89 6.30
C PHE A 106 0.83 -6.78 4.78
N PHE A 107 1.89 -6.84 3.96
CA PHE A 107 1.76 -6.71 2.51
C PHE A 107 1.16 -7.96 1.85
N SER A 108 1.20 -9.13 2.49
CA SER A 108 0.59 -10.37 1.98
C SER A 108 -0.93 -10.26 1.77
N ALA A 109 -1.61 -9.42 2.57
CA ALA A 109 -3.04 -9.16 2.45
C ALA A 109 -3.42 -8.18 1.32
N HIS A 110 -2.43 -7.61 0.61
CA HIS A 110 -2.63 -6.52 -0.33
C HIS A 110 -2.11 -6.87 -1.73
N PRO A 111 -2.97 -7.40 -2.63
CA PRO A 111 -2.57 -7.80 -3.98
C PRO A 111 -1.94 -6.69 -4.83
N ALA A 112 -2.25 -5.44 -4.53
CA ALA A 112 -1.70 -4.27 -5.22
C ALA A 112 -0.18 -4.10 -5.05
N TYR A 113 0.43 -4.77 -4.07
CA TYR A 113 1.84 -4.61 -3.71
C TYR A 113 2.68 -5.88 -3.96
N LYS A 114 2.18 -6.79 -4.81
CA LYS A 114 2.82 -8.10 -5.06
C LYS A 114 4.31 -8.00 -5.40
N ASN A 115 4.69 -7.08 -6.30
CA ASN A 115 6.10 -6.95 -6.70
C ASN A 115 7.02 -6.55 -5.52
N GLN A 116 6.56 -5.60 -4.69
CA GLN A 116 7.33 -5.19 -3.50
C GLN A 116 7.38 -6.31 -2.46
N LEU A 117 6.27 -7.02 -2.27
CA LEU A 117 6.20 -8.18 -1.40
C LEU A 117 7.20 -9.27 -1.84
N ASP A 118 7.31 -9.53 -3.15
CA ASP A 118 8.24 -10.51 -3.69
C ASP A 118 9.71 -10.08 -3.44
N ASN A 119 10.05 -8.79 -3.61
CA ASN A 119 11.36 -8.25 -3.27
C ASN A 119 11.69 -8.41 -1.77
N MET A 120 10.73 -8.04 -0.90
CA MET A 120 10.90 -8.16 0.54
C MET A 120 11.13 -9.61 0.98
N LYS A 121 10.43 -10.57 0.38
CA LYS A 121 10.66 -12.00 0.64
C LYS A 121 12.06 -12.45 0.22
N LEU A 122 12.55 -12.02 -0.94
CA LEU A 122 13.91 -12.32 -1.38
C LEU A 122 14.95 -11.72 -0.42
N THR A 123 14.75 -10.48 0.02
CA THR A 123 15.63 -9.83 1.00
C THR A 123 15.60 -10.58 2.34
N PHE A 124 14.42 -11.03 2.78
CA PHE A 124 14.26 -11.82 4.00
C PHE A 124 14.96 -13.18 3.91
N GLU A 125 14.79 -13.92 2.80
CA GLU A 125 15.51 -15.18 2.56
C GLU A 125 17.02 -14.98 2.59
N SER A 126 17.53 -13.91 1.94
CA SER A 126 18.95 -13.55 1.98
C SER A 126 19.43 -13.26 3.41
N GLY A 127 18.65 -12.52 4.21
CA GLY A 127 18.99 -12.22 5.59
C GLY A 127 19.01 -13.46 6.49
N CYS A 128 18.09 -14.42 6.26
CA CYS A 128 18.11 -15.72 6.92
C CYS A 128 19.40 -16.51 6.62
N CYS A 129 19.87 -16.50 5.37
CA CYS A 129 21.15 -17.13 5.02
C CYS A 129 22.36 -16.48 5.73
N VAL A 130 22.34 -15.16 5.89
CA VAL A 130 23.38 -14.42 6.64
C VAL A 130 23.37 -14.84 8.11
N LEU A 131 22.19 -14.87 8.74
CA LEU A 131 22.03 -15.33 10.12
C LEU A 131 22.45 -16.78 10.32
N GLU A 132 22.11 -17.67 9.39
CA GLU A 132 22.53 -19.07 9.45
C GLU A 132 24.07 -19.19 9.40
N LYS A 133 24.72 -18.43 8.51
CA LYS A 133 26.18 -18.39 8.42
C LYS A 133 26.81 -17.88 9.72
N GLU A 134 26.26 -16.82 10.29
CA GLU A 134 26.74 -16.27 11.56
C GLU A 134 26.57 -17.27 12.71
N PHE A 135 25.42 -17.94 12.78
CA PHE A 135 25.20 -19.01 13.76
C PHE A 135 26.24 -20.13 13.62
N ARG A 136 26.55 -20.56 12.39
CA ARG A 136 27.61 -21.55 12.12
C ARG A 136 28.99 -21.04 12.53
N ASN A 137 29.30 -19.77 12.32
CA ASN A 137 30.58 -19.17 12.73
C ASN A 137 30.73 -19.18 14.26
N VAL A 138 29.69 -18.77 14.98
CA VAL A 138 29.66 -18.80 16.46
C VAL A 138 29.83 -20.22 16.98
N LEU A 139 29.06 -21.17 16.44
CA LEU A 139 29.21 -22.57 16.81
C LEU A 139 30.64 -23.07 16.56
N SER A 140 31.24 -22.72 15.43
CA SER A 140 32.60 -23.18 15.10
C SER A 140 33.67 -22.52 15.97
N ALA A 141 33.45 -21.28 16.43
CA ALA A 141 34.37 -20.57 17.32
C ALA A 141 34.31 -21.08 18.77
N ASP A 142 33.11 -21.43 19.25
CA ASP A 142 32.87 -21.84 20.63
C ASP A 142 32.87 -23.36 20.83
N SER A 143 32.81 -24.14 19.74
CA SER A 143 32.90 -25.61 19.80
C SER A 143 34.36 -26.06 19.86
N VAL A 144 34.66 -26.89 20.86
CA VAL A 144 35.93 -27.61 20.97
C VAL A 144 35.71 -29.06 20.57
N VAL A 145 36.60 -29.61 19.76
CA VAL A 145 36.64 -31.06 19.52
C VAL A 145 37.09 -31.73 20.82
N ALA A 146 36.18 -32.40 21.50
CA ALA A 146 36.50 -33.12 22.72
C ALA A 146 37.36 -34.35 22.39
N ASP A 147 38.60 -34.38 22.87
CA ASP A 147 39.44 -35.57 22.79
C ASP A 147 38.77 -36.73 23.54
N ALA A 148 38.89 -37.95 23.02
CA ALA A 148 38.26 -39.14 23.59
C ALA A 148 38.60 -39.32 25.09
N LYS A 149 39.83 -38.98 25.51
CA LYS A 149 40.20 -39.06 26.94
C LYS A 149 39.47 -38.03 27.77
N THR A 150 39.25 -36.83 27.24
CA THR A 150 38.49 -35.78 27.92
C THR A 150 37.03 -36.21 28.10
N VAL A 151 36.43 -36.80 27.07
CA VAL A 151 35.06 -37.35 27.15
C VAL A 151 34.99 -38.47 28.20
N VAL A 152 35.93 -39.43 28.19
CA VAL A 152 35.98 -40.53 29.16
C VAL A 152 36.18 -40.01 30.58
N ASN A 153 37.08 -39.05 30.80
CA ASN A 153 37.30 -38.46 32.12
C ASN A 153 36.05 -37.73 32.66
N CYS A 154 35.28 -37.08 31.79
CA CYS A 154 34.01 -36.46 32.17
C CYS A 154 32.92 -37.49 32.49
N LEU A 155 32.95 -38.66 31.83
CA LEU A 155 32.07 -39.78 32.17
C LEU A 155 32.46 -40.39 33.52
N ASP A 156 33.75 -40.55 33.81
CA ASP A 156 34.20 -41.19 35.06
C ASP A 156 33.91 -40.34 36.32
N GLN A 157 33.80 -39.01 36.21
CA GLN A 157 33.60 -38.13 37.37
C GLN A 157 32.19 -38.21 37.98
N ASP A 158 31.17 -38.66 37.24
CA ASP A 158 29.77 -38.73 37.72
C ASP A 158 29.16 -40.15 37.72
N TYR A 159 29.81 -41.14 37.10
CA TYR A 159 29.24 -42.50 36.96
C TYR A 159 29.33 -43.38 38.21
N GLY A 160 29.96 -42.92 39.30
CA GLY A 160 30.07 -43.68 40.56
C GLY A 160 28.79 -43.77 41.39
N SER A 161 27.70 -43.08 41.04
CA SER A 161 26.50 -43.00 41.90
C SER A 161 25.12 -42.99 41.21
N PHE A 162 25.04 -43.02 39.87
CA PHE A 162 23.76 -43.06 39.16
C PHE A 162 23.61 -44.28 38.25
N HIS A 163 22.77 -45.23 38.66
CA HIS A 163 22.23 -46.27 37.80
C HIS A 163 21.19 -45.63 36.86
N PHE A 164 21.65 -45.09 35.73
CA PHE A 164 20.76 -44.62 34.66
C PHE A 164 21.13 -45.36 33.36
N PRO A 165 20.18 -46.03 32.69
CA PRO A 165 20.48 -46.68 31.42
C PRO A 165 20.76 -45.59 30.41
N LEU A 166 21.97 -45.59 29.83
CA LEU A 166 22.31 -44.70 28.73
C LEU A 166 21.26 -44.89 27.61
N PRO A 167 20.53 -43.83 27.22
CA PRO A 167 19.60 -43.93 26.11
C PRO A 167 20.36 -44.32 24.84
N GLN A 168 19.86 -45.34 24.15
CA GLN A 168 20.40 -45.91 22.90
C GLN A 168 20.71 -44.87 21.79
N PHE A 169 20.21 -43.64 21.92
CA PHE A 169 20.45 -42.53 21.00
C PHE A 169 21.89 -41.98 21.01
N ILE A 170 22.64 -42.08 22.11
CA ILE A 170 24.00 -41.52 22.17
C ILE A 170 25.01 -42.41 21.42
N LEU A 171 24.81 -43.73 21.42
CA LEU A 171 25.63 -44.67 20.63
C LEU A 171 25.43 -44.50 19.12
N TYR A 172 24.24 -44.06 18.68
CA TYR A 172 23.97 -43.88 17.26
C TYR A 172 24.75 -42.71 16.65
N TYR A 173 24.98 -41.64 17.42
CA TYR A 173 25.70 -40.45 16.92
C TYR A 173 27.22 -40.63 16.84
N ILE A 174 27.80 -41.47 17.70
CA ILE A 174 29.25 -41.74 17.70
C ILE A 174 29.62 -42.69 16.55
N CYS A 175 28.77 -43.65 16.19
CA CYS A 175 29.03 -44.57 15.08
C CYS A 175 28.77 -43.99 13.68
N TYR A 176 28.20 -42.78 13.55
CA TYR A 176 27.80 -42.22 12.24
C TYR A 176 28.66 -41.04 11.78
N MET A 177 29.72 -40.69 12.53
CA MET A 177 30.63 -39.57 12.25
C MET A 177 32.09 -39.99 11.99
N GLU A 178 32.36 -41.30 11.84
CA GLU A 178 33.57 -41.87 11.21
C GLU A 178 33.23 -42.41 9.82
#